data_AF-A0AAV3XSC0-F1
#
_entry.id   AF-A0AAV3XSC0-F1
#
_cell.length_a   1.000
_cell.length_b   1.000
_cell.length_c   1.000
_cell.angle_alpha   90.00
_cell.angle_beta   90.00
_cell.angle_gamma   90.00
#
_symmetry.space_group_name_H-M   'P 1'
#
loop_
_entity.id
_entity.type
_entity.pdbx_description
1 polymer ?
#
loop_
_entity_poly.entity_id
_entity_poly.type
_entity_poly.pdbx_seq_one_letter_code
_entity_poly.pdbx_strand_id
1 'polypeptide(L)'
;LSGDQRGFFENSQSQLTYTRDHDTWTIQVGIVGVPQTTTFTFKMGETYDSTNIDGSPLKSIIRQDGDTLVERHESTGPRHFVMDIVREVTGDTMLATTSIGGISMKTIYKRP
;
A
#
# COMPACT_ATOMS: atom_id res chain seq x y z
N LEU A 1 3.60 17.47 4.93
CA LEU A 1 4.81 17.11 4.15
C LEU A 1 5.56 18.41 3.86
N SER A 2 6.88 18.43 4.05
CA SER A 2 7.70 19.55 3.58
C SER A 2 7.71 19.62 2.04
N GLY A 3 8.17 20.73 1.46
CA GLY A 3 8.28 20.87 0.00
C GLY A 3 9.15 19.78 -0.64
N ASP A 4 10.29 19.48 0.00
CA ASP A 4 11.23 18.45 -0.49
C ASP A 4 10.64 17.04 -0.43
N GLN A 5 9.87 16.73 0.61
CA GLN A 5 9.16 15.46 0.72
C GLN A 5 8.12 15.31 -0.39
N ARG A 6 7.37 16.37 -0.69
CA ARG A 6 6.39 16.35 -1.77
C ARG A 6 7.07 16.11 -3.12
N GLY A 7 8.13 16.86 -3.44
CA GLY A 7 8.85 16.70 -4.69
C GLY A 7 9.50 15.32 -4.86
N PHE A 8 10.01 14.74 -3.77
CA PHE A 8 10.50 13.36 -3.80
C PHE A 8 9.39 12.36 -4.17
N PHE A 9 8.23 12.43 -3.51
CA PHE A 9 7.13 11.50 -3.79
C PHE A 9 6.54 11.67 -5.18
N GLU A 10 6.41 12.90 -5.68
CA GLU A 10 5.90 13.20 -7.02
C GLU A 10 6.77 12.60 -8.14
N ASN A 11 8.09 12.52 -7.92
CA ASN A 11 9.04 12.01 -8.92
C ASN A 11 9.46 10.55 -8.66
N SER A 12 9.16 10.01 -7.49
CA SER A 12 9.49 8.63 -7.13
C SER A 12 8.58 7.63 -7.83
N GLN A 13 9.17 6.58 -8.39
CA GLN A 13 8.43 5.43 -8.90
C GLN A 13 8.42 4.34 -7.85
N SER A 14 7.26 4.04 -7.28
CA SER A 14 7.14 2.90 -6.36
C SER A 14 7.21 1.58 -7.12
N GLN A 15 7.82 0.57 -6.50
CA GLN A 15 7.82 -0.82 -6.95
C GLN A 15 7.15 -1.71 -5.90
N LEU A 16 6.42 -2.73 -6.38
CA LEU A 16 5.68 -3.66 -5.53
C LEU A 16 5.97 -5.10 -5.95
N THR A 17 6.29 -5.94 -4.97
CA THR A 17 6.43 -7.38 -5.17
C THR A 17 5.48 -8.10 -4.23
N TYR A 18 4.68 -9.01 -4.78
CA TYR A 18 3.78 -9.88 -4.04
C TYR A 18 4.33 -11.31 -4.09
N THR A 19 4.43 -11.95 -2.94
CA THR A 19 4.67 -13.39 -2.84
C THR A 19 3.63 -14.02 -1.92
N ARG A 20 3.38 -15.32 -2.13
CA ARG A 20 2.40 -16.08 -1.35
C ARG A 20 2.97 -17.44 -1.01
N ASP A 21 2.89 -17.79 0.26
CA ASP A 21 3.16 -19.13 0.78
C ASP A 21 1.90 -19.62 1.49
N HIS A 22 1.21 -20.61 0.90
CA HIS A 22 -0.09 -21.11 1.38
C HIS A 22 -1.14 -20.02 1.60
N ASP A 23 -1.45 -19.65 2.85
CA ASP A 23 -2.41 -18.63 3.26
C ASP A 23 -1.75 -17.29 3.60
N THR A 24 -0.43 -17.26 3.65
CA THR A 24 0.37 -16.12 4.08
C THR A 24 0.86 -15.35 2.87
N TRP A 25 0.50 -14.07 2.82
CA TRP A 25 0.90 -13.14 1.77
C TRP A 25 2.00 -12.23 2.27
N THR A 26 2.96 -11.92 1.39
CA THR A 26 4.00 -10.94 1.64
C THR A 26 3.99 -9.88 0.55
N ILE A 27 3.98 -8.61 0.96
CA ILE A 27 4.13 -7.46 0.07
C ILE A 27 5.44 -6.76 0.42
N GLN A 28 6.26 -6.54 -0.58
CA GLN A 28 7.43 -5.68 -0.49
C GLN A 28 7.15 -4.40 -1.26
N VAL A 29 7.20 -3.27 -0.54
CA VAL A 29 7.03 -1.93 -1.09
C VAL A 29 8.39 -1.25 -1.13
N GLY A 30 8.79 -0.77 -2.31
CA GLY A 30 10.03 -0.04 -2.49
C GLY A 30 9.88 1.15 -3.42
N ILE A 31 10.98 1.85 -3.64
CA ILE A 31 11.11 2.91 -4.66
C ILE A 31 12.20 2.46 -5.62
N VAL A 32 11.95 2.58 -6.93
CA VAL A 32 12.91 2.23 -7.98
C VAL A 32 14.21 3.00 -7.75
N GLY A 33 15.33 2.27 -7.70
CA GLY A 33 16.66 2.84 -7.44
C GLY A 33 17.01 3.06 -5.96
N VAL A 34 16.09 2.77 -5.03
CA VAL A 34 16.32 2.82 -3.57
C VAL A 34 16.45 1.39 -3.04
N PRO A 35 17.58 1.01 -2.42
CA PRO A 35 17.80 -0.36 -1.92
C PRO A 35 16.84 -0.77 -0.80
N GLN A 36 16.36 0.20 -0.02
CA GLN A 36 15.48 -0.06 1.12
C GLN A 36 14.06 -0.37 0.64
N THR A 37 13.51 -1.47 1.14
CA THR A 37 12.12 -1.86 0.96
C THR A 37 11.47 -2.08 2.31
N THR A 38 10.17 -1.83 2.39
CA THR A 38 9.34 -2.18 3.55
C THR A 38 8.57 -3.46 3.22
N THR A 39 8.67 -4.46 4.10
CA THR A 39 8.00 -5.75 3.93
C THR A 39 6.85 -5.86 4.91
N PHE A 40 5.69 -6.29 4.42
CA PHE A 40 4.50 -6.59 5.22
C PHE A 40 4.05 -8.02 4.96
N THR A 41 3.68 -8.73 6.02
CA THR A 41 3.14 -10.09 5.94
C THR A 41 1.76 -10.12 6.58
N PHE A 42 0.80 -10.74 5.90
CA PHE A 42 -0.60 -10.76 6.34
C PHE A 42 -1.33 -12.01 5.84
N LYS A 43 -2.50 -12.24 6.43
CA LYS A 43 -3.50 -13.20 5.94
C LYS A 43 -4.75 -12.45 5.48
N MET A 44 -5.40 -12.97 4.45
CA MET A 44 -6.61 -12.35 3.90
C MET A 44 -7.72 -12.32 4.95
N GLY A 45 -8.32 -11.15 5.16
CA GLY A 45 -9.41 -10.95 6.11
C GLY A 45 -9.00 -10.84 7.58
N GLU A 46 -7.71 -10.94 7.89
CA GLU A 46 -7.19 -10.81 9.25
C GLU A 46 -6.58 -9.43 9.49
N THR A 47 -6.83 -8.85 10.66
CA THR A 47 -6.20 -7.59 11.05
C THR A 47 -4.77 -7.83 11.54
N TYR A 48 -3.83 -6.97 11.18
CA TYR A 48 -2.45 -7.02 11.64
C TYR A 48 -1.91 -5.62 11.94
N ASP A 49 -0.89 -5.54 12.79
CA ASP A 49 -0.18 -4.29 13.06
C ASP A 49 0.81 -4.02 11.93
N SER A 50 0.81 -2.78 11.44
CA SER A 50 1.73 -2.34 10.40
C SER A 50 2.22 -0.93 10.70
N THR A 51 3.08 -0.42 9.83
CA THR A 51 3.63 0.92 9.94
C THR A 51 3.47 1.67 8.64
N ASN A 52 3.26 2.97 8.76
CA ASN A 52 3.31 3.88 7.64
C ASN A 52 4.78 4.12 7.22
N ILE A 53 5.01 4.74 6.06
CA ILE A 53 6.39 5.00 5.58
C ILE A 53 7.21 5.92 6.51
N ASP A 54 6.53 6.77 7.28
CA ASP A 54 7.13 7.63 8.30
C ASP A 54 7.35 6.92 9.66
N GLY A 55 7.01 5.64 9.75
CA GLY A 55 7.13 4.82 10.95
C GLY A 55 5.93 4.90 11.91
N SER A 56 4.93 5.75 11.64
CA SER A 56 3.73 5.82 12.48
C SER A 56 2.94 4.51 12.46
N PRO A 57 2.37 4.06 13.60
CA PRO A 57 1.69 2.78 13.69
C PRO A 57 0.32 2.81 13.02
N LEU A 58 0.00 1.71 12.34
CA LEU A 58 -1.27 1.47 11.66
C LEU A 58 -1.82 0.11 12.09
N LYS A 59 -3.14 -0.02 12.08
CA LYS A 59 -3.82 -1.31 12.09
C LYS A 59 -4.41 -1.54 10.70
N SER A 60 -4.07 -2.67 10.12
CA SER A 60 -4.32 -2.94 8.71
C SER A 60 -5.12 -4.21 8.51
N ILE A 61 -5.92 -4.24 7.46
CA ILE A 61 -6.61 -5.44 7.00
C ILE A 61 -6.69 -5.43 5.48
N ILE A 62 -6.41 -6.57 4.88
CA ILE A 62 -6.44 -6.75 3.44
C ILE A 62 -7.45 -7.85 3.14
N ARG A 63 -8.36 -7.57 2.20
CA ARG A 63 -9.40 -8.49 1.75
C ARG A 63 -9.38 -8.60 0.24
N GLN A 64 -9.87 -9.72 -0.27
CA GLN A 64 -10.19 -9.88 -1.67
C GLN A 64 -11.70 -9.80 -1.83
N ASP A 65 -12.17 -8.94 -2.75
CA ASP A 65 -13.57 -8.84 -3.15
C ASP A 65 -13.66 -9.08 -4.67
N GLY A 66 -14.05 -10.30 -5.03
CA GLY A 66 -13.96 -10.80 -6.40
C GLY A 66 -12.52 -10.71 -6.94
N ASP A 67 -12.35 -9.90 -7.99
CA ASP A 67 -11.07 -9.68 -8.68
C ASP A 67 -10.30 -8.46 -8.14
N THR A 68 -10.80 -7.85 -7.06
CA THR A 68 -10.20 -6.65 -6.45
C THR A 68 -9.55 -6.96 -5.11
N LEU A 69 -8.42 -6.31 -4.84
CA LEU A 69 -7.80 -6.30 -3.52
C LEU A 69 -8.18 -5.01 -2.80
N VAL A 70 -8.79 -5.14 -1.63
CA VAL A 70 -9.27 -4.02 -0.81
C VAL A 70 -8.48 -3.99 0.50
N GLU A 71 -7.69 -2.94 0.67
CA GLU A 71 -6.90 -2.69 1.86
C GLU A 71 -7.51 -1.54 2.66
N ARG A 72 -7.57 -1.69 3.98
CA ARG A 72 -7.91 -0.62 4.92
C ARG A 72 -6.82 -0.51 5.96
N HIS A 73 -6.31 0.70 6.15
CA HIS A 73 -5.30 1.03 7.14
C HIS A 73 -5.81 2.16 8.03
N GLU A 74 -5.86 1.91 9.32
CA GLU A 74 -6.33 2.86 10.32
C GLU A 74 -5.16 3.28 11.19
N SER A 75 -4.95 4.59 11.34
CA SER A 75 -3.94 5.09 12.27
C SER A 75 -4.35 4.81 13.71
N THR A 76 -3.46 4.17 14.47
CA THR A 76 -3.60 3.95 15.91
C THR A 76 -2.90 5.02 16.75
N GLY A 77 -2.24 5.98 16.08
CA GLY A 77 -1.55 7.11 16.70
C GLY A 77 -2.43 8.34 16.93
N PRO A 78 -1.84 9.47 17.38
CA PRO A 78 -2.58 10.69 17.70
C PRO A 78 -3.21 11.39 16.48
N ARG A 79 -2.77 11.05 15.27
CA ARG A 79 -3.39 11.51 14.02
C ARG A 79 -4.43 10.50 13.58
N HIS A 80 -5.70 10.79 13.77
CA HIS A 80 -6.77 9.89 13.31
C HIS A 80 -7.01 10.06 11.81
N PHE A 81 -6.67 9.04 11.02
CA PHE A 81 -7.05 8.93 9.62
C PHE A 81 -7.29 7.47 9.26
N VAL A 82 -8.13 7.28 8.24
CA VAL A 82 -8.36 6.00 7.58
C VAL A 82 -7.89 6.14 6.15
N MET A 83 -7.08 5.19 5.71
CA MET A 83 -6.61 5.06 4.34
C MET A 83 -7.16 3.78 3.74
N ASP A 84 -7.88 3.93 2.63
CA ASP A 84 -8.38 2.80 1.85
C ASP A 84 -7.58 2.71 0.54
N ILE A 85 -7.16 1.50 0.18
CA ILE A 85 -6.49 1.23 -1.10
C ILE A 85 -7.26 0.13 -1.82
N VAL A 86 -7.71 0.41 -3.04
CA VAL A 86 -8.32 -0.59 -3.92
C VAL A 86 -7.36 -0.86 -5.07
N ARG A 87 -7.08 -2.14 -5.32
CA ARG A 87 -6.24 -2.57 -6.45
C ARG A 87 -7.01 -3.47 -7.39
N GLU A 88 -6.90 -3.17 -8.67
CA GLU A 88 -7.53 -3.88 -9.76
C GLU A 88 -6.44 -4.26 -10.77
N VAL A 89 -6.33 -5.55 -11.10
CA VAL A 89 -5.36 -6.04 -12.07
C VAL A 89 -6.08 -6.33 -13.38
N THR A 90 -5.58 -5.80 -14.48
CA THR A 90 -6.07 -6.08 -15.83
C THR A 90 -4.88 -6.35 -16.75
N GLY A 91 -4.73 -7.60 -17.16
CA GLY A 91 -3.56 -8.06 -17.92
C GLY A 91 -2.26 -7.81 -17.16
N ASP A 92 -1.37 -7.03 -17.75
CA ASP A 92 -0.07 -6.65 -17.18
C ASP A 92 -0.07 -5.30 -16.46
N THR A 93 -1.26 -4.73 -16.21
CA THR A 93 -1.42 -3.46 -15.50
C THR A 93 -2.17 -3.66 -14.18
N MET A 94 -1.78 -2.89 -13.18
CA MET A 94 -2.52 -2.77 -11.92
C MET A 94 -2.84 -1.31 -11.67
N LEU A 95 -4.13 -0.99 -11.53
CA LEU A 95 -4.60 0.31 -11.04
C LEU A 95 -4.73 0.22 -9.52
N ALA A 96 -4.03 1.09 -8.81
CA ALA A 96 -4.22 1.31 -7.38
C ALA A 96 -4.90 2.67 -7.16
N THR A 97 -6.02 2.67 -6.45
CA THR A 97 -6.71 3.88 -6.00
C THR A 97 -6.59 4.00 -4.49
N THR A 98 -5.83 4.99 -4.03
CA THR A 98 -5.62 5.28 -2.60
C THR A 98 -6.49 6.46 -2.19
N SER A 99 -7.28 6.33 -1.12
CA SER A 99 -8.18 7.37 -0.63
C SER A 99 -7.96 7.67 0.86
N ILE A 100 -7.89 8.94 1.21
CA ILE A 100 -7.79 9.43 2.60
C ILE A 100 -8.66 10.68 2.74
N GLY A 101 -9.58 10.70 3.70
CA GLY A 101 -10.34 11.90 4.05
C GLY A 101 -11.11 12.55 2.88
N GLY A 102 -11.61 11.74 1.94
CA GLY A 102 -12.35 12.21 0.76
C GLY A 102 -11.50 12.63 -0.43
N ILE A 103 -10.17 12.59 -0.33
CA ILE A 103 -9.25 12.82 -1.44
C ILE A 103 -8.74 11.46 -1.95
N SER A 104 -8.62 11.30 -3.27
CA SER A 104 -8.11 10.09 -3.90
C SER A 104 -6.92 10.35 -4.82
N MET A 105 -5.96 9.44 -4.83
CA MET A 105 -4.86 9.36 -5.79
C MET A 105 -4.95 8.04 -6.56
N LYS A 106 -4.61 8.09 -7.86
CA LYS A 106 -4.52 6.90 -8.71
C LYS A 106 -3.06 6.67 -9.14
N THR A 107 -2.61 5.44 -9.01
CA THR A 107 -1.28 5.00 -9.46
C THR A 107 -1.43 3.79 -10.37
N ILE A 108 -0.77 3.82 -11.53
CA ILE A 108 -0.77 2.71 -12.48
C ILE A 108 0.59 2.03 -12.41
N TYR A 109 0.59 0.75 -12.07
CA TYR A 109 1.75 -0.11 -12.12
C TYR A 109 1.71 -0.94 -13.40
N LYS A 110 2.87 -1.11 -14.03
CA LYS A 110 3.07 -2.07 -15.12
C LYS A 110 3.95 -3.19 -14.61
N ARG A 111 3.55 -4.43 -14.90
CA ARG A 111 4.42 -5.58 -14.71
C ARG A 111 5.65 -5.42 -15.62
N PRO A 112 6.88 -5.58 -15.10
CA PRO A 112 8.09 -5.53 -15.92
C PRO A 112 8.14 -6.67 -16.94
#